data_AF-A0A2Z6M255-F1
#
_entry.id   AF-A0A2Z6M255-F1
#
_cell.length_a   1.000
_cell.length_b   1.000
_cell.length_c   1.000
_cell.angle_alpha   90.00
_cell.angle_beta   90.00
_cell.angle_gamma   90.00
#
_symmetry.space_group_name_H-M   'P 1'
#
loop_
_entity.id
_entity.type
_entity.pdbx_description
1 polymer ?
#
loop_
_entity_poly.entity_id
_entity_poly.type
_entity_poly.pdbx_seq_one_letter_code
_entity_poly.pdbx_strand_id
1 'polypeptide(L)'
;MIILFVKCRQCHSDSLDKNKVKGNIVICDGINDNDYSTDDKISIVQDLGALGLVHITDNEGAVADNYGDFPATIVRSKDDATILQYVNSTR
;
A
#
# COMPACT_ATOMS: atom_id res chain seq x y z
N MET A 1 15.64 12.36 6.48
CA MET A 1 15.04 11.26 5.70
C MET A 1 13.68 11.74 5.25
N ILE A 2 13.50 12.02 3.96
CA ILE A 2 12.19 12.41 3.41
C ILE A 2 11.52 11.11 3.00
N ILE A 3 10.41 10.76 3.65
CA ILE A 3 9.60 9.59 3.27
C ILE A 3 8.77 10.01 2.06
N LEU A 4 8.90 9.29 0.95
CA LEU A 4 8.05 9.49 -0.23
C LEU A 4 6.97 8.40 -0.26
N PHE A 5 5.78 8.79 -0.70
CA PHE A 5 4.67 7.89 -0.96
C PHE A 5 4.61 7.56 -2.44
N VAL A 6 4.48 6.28 -2.78
CA VAL A 6 4.32 5.83 -4.16
C VAL A 6 2.97 5.17 -4.31
N LYS A 7 2.11 5.76 -5.16
CA LYS A 7 0.84 5.15 -5.55
C LYS A 7 1.08 4.07 -6.60
N CYS A 8 0.59 2.88 -6.29
CA CYS A 8 0.44 1.77 -7.21
C CYS A 8 -1.05 1.40 -7.30
N ARG A 9 -1.46 0.69 -8.37
CA ARG A 9 -2.82 0.15 -8.45
C ARG A 9 -2.93 -1.03 -7.47
N GLN A 10 -2.81 -2.25 -7.95
CA GLN A 10 -3.17 -3.40 -7.12
C GLN A 10 -1.99 -4.01 -6.35
N CYS A 11 -0.76 -3.55 -6.62
CA CYS A 11 0.48 -4.06 -6.02
C CYS A 11 0.72 -5.55 -6.27
N HIS A 12 0.30 -6.02 -7.44
CA HIS A 12 0.70 -7.32 -7.96
C HIS A 12 2.18 -7.31 -8.37
N SER A 13 2.82 -8.48 -8.34
CA SER A 13 4.26 -8.67 -8.62
C SER A 13 4.75 -7.92 -9.86
N ASP A 14 3.94 -7.91 -10.92
CA ASP A 14 4.33 -7.41 -12.24
C ASP A 14 4.00 -5.92 -12.42
N SER A 15 3.31 -5.32 -11.45
CA SER A 15 2.83 -3.93 -11.50
C SER A 15 3.77 -2.93 -10.83
N LEU A 16 4.85 -3.41 -10.20
CA LEU A 16 5.73 -2.63 -9.34
C LEU A 16 7.14 -2.48 -9.93
N ASP A 17 7.62 -1.24 -9.98
CA ASP A 17 9.01 -0.93 -10.32
C ASP A 17 9.84 -0.88 -9.04
N LYS A 18 10.75 -1.84 -8.87
CA LYS A 18 11.64 -1.94 -7.72
C LYS A 18 12.37 -0.64 -7.40
N ASN A 19 12.81 0.11 -8.41
CA ASN A 19 13.55 1.35 -8.21
C ASN A 19 12.68 2.47 -7.64
N LYS A 20 11.36 2.41 -7.86
CA LYS A 20 10.40 3.37 -7.30
C LYS A 20 9.92 2.94 -5.93
N VAL A 21 9.80 1.63 -5.69
CA VAL A 21 9.30 1.08 -4.42
C VAL A 21 10.34 1.13 -3.31
N LYS A 22 11.60 0.82 -3.63
CA LYS A 22 12.66 0.70 -2.63
C LYS A 22 12.85 1.99 -1.82
N GLY A 23 12.71 1.88 -0.51
CA GLY A 23 12.88 2.99 0.43
C GLY A 23 11.67 3.91 0.59
N ASN A 24 10.52 3.55 0.02
CA ASN A 24 9.29 4.34 0.07
C ASN A 24 8.14 3.58 0.75
N ILE A 25 7.11 4.32 1.17
CA ILE A 25 5.83 3.73 1.60
C ILE A 25 4.96 3.57 0.35
N VAL A 26 4.44 2.37 0.13
CA VAL A 26 3.62 2.05 -1.04
C VAL A 26 2.15 2.15 -0.69
N ILE A 27 1.38 2.78 -1.56
CA ILE A 27 -0.08 2.85 -1.47
C ILE A 27 -0.66 1.96 -2.55
N CYS A 28 -1.44 0.95 -2.15
CA CYS A 28 -2.08 -0.01 -3.02
C CYS A 28 -3.59 0.22 -3.04
N ASP A 29 -4.14 0.48 -4.21
CA ASP A 29 -5.56 0.55 -4.51
C ASP A 29 -6.10 -0.86 -4.80
N GLY A 30 -6.70 -1.47 -3.76
CA GLY A 30 -7.27 -2.81 -3.78
C GLY A 30 -8.80 -2.85 -3.81
N ILE A 31 -9.48 -1.74 -4.14
CA ILE A 31 -10.95 -1.64 -4.10
C ILE A 31 -11.63 -2.70 -4.98
N ASN A 32 -11.01 -3.04 -6.11
CA ASN A 32 -11.49 -4.08 -7.04
C ASN A 32 -10.51 -5.24 -7.16
N ASP A 33 -9.76 -5.54 -6.10
CA ASP A 33 -8.77 -6.60 -6.07
C ASP A 33 -9.19 -7.69 -5.09
N ASN A 34 -9.60 -8.83 -5.65
CA ASN A 34 -10.02 -10.00 -4.88
C ASN A 34 -9.00 -11.15 -5.00
N ASP A 35 -7.92 -10.95 -5.76
CA ASP A 35 -6.96 -12.00 -6.09
C ASP A 35 -5.81 -12.05 -5.07
N TYR A 36 -5.52 -10.93 -4.40
CA TYR A 36 -4.43 -10.80 -3.42
C TYR A 36 -4.94 -10.24 -2.09
N SER A 37 -4.65 -10.95 -1.01
CA SER A 37 -4.89 -10.47 0.36
C SER A 37 -3.91 -9.34 0.73
N THR A 38 -4.15 -8.64 1.84
CA THR A 38 -3.17 -7.68 2.35
C THR A 38 -1.82 -8.32 2.63
N ASP A 39 -1.79 -9.54 3.18
CA ASP A 39 -0.55 -10.27 3.48
C ASP A 39 0.26 -10.58 2.21
N ASP A 40 -0.41 -10.98 1.12
CA ASP A 40 0.26 -11.21 -0.16
C ASP A 40 0.91 -9.92 -0.68
N LYS A 41 0.18 -8.80 -0.58
CA LYS A 41 0.69 -7.47 -0.98
C LYS A 41 1.86 -7.03 -0.12
N ILE A 42 1.83 -7.28 1.19
CA ILE A 42 2.94 -7.01 2.11
C ILE A 42 4.18 -7.77 1.65
N SER A 43 4.06 -9.08 1.41
CA SER A 43 5.20 -9.89 0.96
C SER A 43 5.83 -9.32 -0.30
N ILE A 44 5.01 -8.96 -1.29
CA ILE A 44 5.48 -8.41 -2.57
C ILE A 44 6.21 -7.07 -2.37
N VAL A 45 5.63 -6.12 -1.65
CA VAL A 45 6.26 -4.78 -1.49
C VAL A 45 7.49 -4.84 -0.60
N GLN A 46 7.50 -5.73 0.40
CA GLN A 46 8.63 -5.96 1.29
C GLN A 46 9.82 -6.56 0.54
N ASP A 47 9.60 -7.53 -0.36
CA ASP A 47 10.65 -8.13 -1.20
C ASP A 47 11.29 -7.10 -2.16
N LEU A 48 10.53 -6.07 -2.53
CA LEU A 48 11.01 -4.95 -3.34
C LEU A 48 11.73 -3.87 -2.51
N GLY A 49 11.73 -3.99 -1.18
CA GLY A 49 12.41 -3.08 -0.25
C GLY A 49 11.59 -1.85 0.12
N ALA A 50 10.26 -1.93 0.09
CA ALA A 50 9.39 -0.91 0.65
C ALA A 50 9.63 -0.76 2.16
N LEU A 51 9.34 0.42 2.70
CA LEU A 51 9.37 0.68 4.14
C LEU A 51 8.03 0.45 4.84
N GLY A 52 6.95 0.37 4.06
CA GLY A 52 5.61 0.13 4.59
C GLY A 52 4.55 0.07 3.50
N LEU A 53 3.34 -0.32 3.89
CA LEU A 53 2.18 -0.48 3.03
C LEU A 53 0.96 0.29 3.56
N VAL A 54 0.27 0.97 2.65
CA VAL A 54 -1.11 1.44 2.86
C VAL A 54 -1.99 0.71 1.85
N HIS A 55 -2.85 -0.18 2.32
CA HIS A 55 -3.77 -0.91 1.46
C HIS A 55 -5.16 -0.29 1.52
N ILE A 56 -5.63 0.24 0.40
CA ILE A 56 -6.98 0.79 0.27
C ILE A 56 -7.90 -0.35 -0.15
N THR A 57 -8.76 -0.81 0.75
CA THR A 57 -9.74 -1.86 0.47
C THR A 57 -10.94 -1.77 1.40
N ASP A 58 -12.10 -2.21 0.91
CA ASP A 58 -13.31 -2.40 1.72
C ASP A 58 -13.59 -3.89 1.97
N ASN A 59 -12.77 -4.78 1.38
CA ASN A 59 -12.90 -6.23 1.54
C ASN A 59 -12.45 -6.69 2.92
N GLU A 60 -11.58 -5.89 3.57
CA GLU A 60 -11.12 -6.14 4.93
C GLU A 60 -11.87 -5.25 5.93
N GLY A 61 -12.17 -5.80 7.10
CA GLY A 61 -12.99 -5.13 8.12
C GLY A 61 -12.29 -3.89 8.71
N ALA A 62 -13.00 -3.13 9.56
CA ALA A 62 -12.35 -2.11 10.40
C ALA A 62 -11.62 -2.71 11.62
N VAL A 63 -11.33 -4.01 11.58
CA VAL A 63 -10.62 -4.69 12.65
C VAL A 63 -9.13 -4.51 12.38
N ALA A 64 -8.39 -4.15 13.43
CA ALA A 64 -6.94 -4.05 13.31
C ALA A 64 -6.34 -5.45 13.23
N ASP A 65 -5.66 -5.75 12.13
CA ASP A 65 -4.86 -6.95 11.98
C ASP A 65 -3.40 -6.69 12.30
N ASN A 66 -2.69 -7.74 12.74
CA ASN A 66 -1.27 -7.67 13.06
C ASN A 66 -0.45 -8.25 11.89
N TYR A 67 0.39 -7.39 11.30
CA TYR A 67 1.24 -7.71 10.15
C TYR A 67 2.71 -7.98 10.51
N GLY A 68 2.96 -8.36 11.78
CA GLY A 68 4.30 -8.64 12.29
C GLY A 68 5.19 -7.40 12.32
N ASP A 69 6.40 -7.54 11.77
CA ASP A 69 7.44 -6.51 11.82
C ASP A 69 7.37 -5.49 10.67
N PHE A 70 6.44 -5.68 9.72
CA PHE A 70 6.28 -4.79 8.57
C PHE A 70 5.19 -3.75 8.82
N PRO A 71 5.49 -2.43 8.76
CA PRO A 71 4.49 -1.40 8.94
C PRO A 71 3.43 -1.44 7.83
N ALA A 72 2.20 -1.82 8.17
CA ALA A 72 1.08 -1.85 7.25
C ALA A 72 -0.20 -1.31 7.89
N THR A 73 -1.05 -0.69 7.07
CA THR A 73 -2.39 -0.24 7.47
C THR A 73 -3.39 -0.45 6.35
N ILE A 74 -4.61 -0.81 6.73
CA ILE A 74 -5.77 -0.80 5.83
C ILE A 74 -6.45 0.56 5.91
N VAL A 75 -6.88 1.09 4.78
CA VAL A 75 -7.70 2.29 4.67
C VAL A 75 -8.94 1.94 3.86
N ARG A 76 -10.11 2.39 4.32
CA ARG A 76 -11.35 2.19 3.58
C ARG A 76 -11.42 3.14 2.38
N SER A 77 -12.09 2.72 1.32
CA SER A 77 -12.23 3.54 0.10
C SER A 77 -12.82 4.92 0.38
N LYS A 78 -13.76 5.02 1.33
CA LYS A 78 -14.38 6.31 1.71
C LYS A 78 -13.39 7.35 2.26
N ASP A 79 -12.24 6.92 2.77
CA ASP A 79 -11.23 7.77 3.41
C ASP A 79 -9.99 7.96 2.51
N ASP A 80 -9.96 7.33 1.34
CA ASP A 80 -8.79 7.28 0.45
C ASP A 80 -8.46 8.64 -0.21
N ALA A 81 -9.48 9.44 -0.50
CA ALA A 81 -9.37 10.65 -1.28
C ALA A 81 -8.41 11.66 -0.62
N THR A 82 -8.44 11.74 0.71
CA THR A 82 -7.56 12.61 1.49
C THR A 82 -6.10 12.19 1.37
N ILE A 83 -5.83 10.88 1.45
CA ILE A 83 -4.47 10.32 1.33
C ILE A 83 -3.96 10.54 -0.10
N LEU A 84 -4.77 10.20 -1.10
CA LEU A 84 -4.41 10.37 -2.50
C LEU A 84 -4.17 11.84 -2.86
N GLN A 85 -4.95 12.76 -2.31
CA GLN A 85 -4.75 14.19 -2.48
C GLN A 85 -3.43 14.66 -1.85
N TYR A 86 -3.09 14.19 -0.65
CA TYR A 86 -1.83 14.51 0.03
C TYR A 86 -0.62 14.05 -0.81
N VAL A 87 -0.65 12.80 -1.29
CA VAL A 87 0.43 12.22 -2.11
C VAL A 87 0.64 12.99 -3.40
N ASN A 88 -0.43 13.50 -4.00
CA ASN A 88 -0.35 14.28 -5.24
C ASN A 88 0.06 15.74 -5.02
N SER A 89 -0.17 16.30 -3.82
CA SER A 89 0.15 17.70 -3.50
C SER A 89 1.56 17.88 -2.93
N THR A 90 2.18 16.81 -2.44
CA THR A 90 3.55 16.79 -1.95
C THR A 90 4.45 16.08 -2.96
N ARG A 91 5.09 16.87 -3.84
CA ARG A 91 6.02 16.40 -4.87
C ARG A 91 7.44 16.90 -4.61
#